data_AF-A0A1U9URH0-F1
#
_entry.id   AF-A0A1U9URH0-F1
#
_cell.length_a   1.000
_cell.length_b   1.000
_cell.length_c   1.000
_cell.angle_alpha   90.00
_cell.angle_beta   90.00
_cell.angle_gamma   90.00
#
_symmetry.space_group_name_H-M   'P 1'
#
loop_
_entity.id
_entity.type
_entity.pdbx_description
1 polymer ?
#
loop_
_entity_poly.entity_id
_entity_poly.type
_entity_poly.pdbx_seq_one_letter_code
_entity_poly.pdbx_strand_id
1 'polypeptide(L)'
;MDQAATFHLEMTRLIRAPRERVFDAFTNQTALAAWHCPRGMSVLEASADARVGGSYRIVMGGRDGSQHIVGGEYQAIDRADFLAYTWAWESGSLPPDLKTLIEVTLTEQEDGTHLHMRHSGFPNAQARDSHMGGWQSVFNRLSDYLDPKGSAGTVTVFGDPRSSYCRTVRMALEEKGVAYTLDPVPPHSPEVLAHNPFGRVPAFTDGTISFYETRAILGYIEEAFEGPSLLPQGGPTAHARGEQWISLINCHGYDAMVRRYVLQYVFPKGENGQPDRAVIDAAVPDIDKHLAVFDEAYGDRDYLVGSAPTMADFFLAPILMYVGMFPEGAALLEKYPNVRRGQSVMRERPSYAATQPQLG
;
A
#
# COMPACT_ATOMS: atom_id res chain seq x y z
N MET A 1 -45.00 17.38 -2.25
CA MET A 1 -44.16 16.20 -2.53
C MET A 1 -43.15 16.12 -1.40
N ASP A 2 -43.33 15.16 -0.51
CA ASP A 2 -42.39 14.91 0.59
C ASP A 2 -41.02 14.57 -0.02
N GLN A 3 -40.07 15.50 0.12
CA GLN A 3 -38.68 15.21 -0.17
C GLN A 3 -38.18 14.38 1.03
N ALA A 4 -38.44 13.07 1.00
CA ALA A 4 -37.96 12.16 2.02
C ALA A 4 -36.47 12.41 2.22
N ALA A 5 -36.05 12.68 3.47
CA ALA A 5 -34.66 12.98 3.79
C ALA A 5 -33.76 11.86 3.23
N THR A 6 -32.99 12.19 2.19
CA THR A 6 -32.06 11.25 1.57
C THR A 6 -30.75 11.26 2.35
N PHE A 7 -30.08 10.11 2.39
CA PHE A 7 -28.79 9.99 3.05
C PHE A 7 -27.74 10.77 2.25
N HIS A 8 -26.73 11.29 2.96
CA HIS A 8 -25.60 11.98 2.35
C HIS A 8 -24.30 11.64 3.07
N LEU A 9 -23.18 11.90 2.40
CA LEU A 9 -21.83 11.86 2.96
C LEU A 9 -21.14 13.20 2.72
N GLU A 10 -20.18 13.51 3.58
CA GLU A 10 -19.31 14.68 3.45
C GLU A 10 -17.86 14.23 3.64
N MET A 11 -16.96 14.80 2.85
CA MET A 11 -15.55 14.47 2.86
C MET A 11 -14.70 15.71 2.64
N THR A 12 -13.66 15.84 3.46
CA THR A 12 -12.69 16.92 3.36
C THR A 12 -11.31 16.35 3.06
N ARG A 13 -10.56 17.02 2.18
CA ARG A 13 -9.15 16.73 1.88
C ARG A 13 -8.36 18.02 1.73
N LEU A 14 -7.16 18.05 2.26
CA LEU A 14 -6.14 19.02 1.87
C LEU A 14 -5.39 18.45 0.67
N ILE A 15 -5.43 19.15 -0.46
CA ILE A 15 -4.71 18.80 -1.68
C ILE A 15 -3.59 19.82 -1.88
N ARG A 16 -2.34 19.36 -1.99
CA ARG A 16 -1.17 20.22 -2.20
C ARG A 16 -1.04 20.70 -3.66
N ALA A 17 -2.06 21.41 -4.12
CA ALA A 17 -2.10 22.06 -5.42
C ALA A 17 -2.97 23.33 -5.36
N PRO A 18 -2.73 24.32 -6.24
CA PRO A 18 -3.60 25.48 -6.39
C PRO A 18 -5.03 25.07 -6.76
N ARG A 19 -6.02 25.85 -6.31
CA ARG A 19 -7.46 25.59 -6.55
C ARG A 19 -7.76 25.40 -8.02
N GLU A 20 -7.07 26.15 -8.88
CA GLU A 20 -7.26 26.10 -10.31
C GLU A 20 -6.98 24.70 -10.86
N ARG A 21 -5.88 24.08 -10.41
CA ARG A 21 -5.48 22.74 -10.82
C ARG A 21 -6.39 21.66 -10.23
N VAL A 22 -6.83 21.83 -8.99
CA VAL A 22 -7.78 20.91 -8.35
C VAL A 22 -9.09 20.92 -9.13
N PHE A 23 -9.62 22.09 -9.44
CA PHE A 23 -10.84 22.24 -10.25
C PHE A 23 -10.68 21.65 -11.67
N ASP A 24 -9.55 21.91 -12.33
CA ASP A 24 -9.29 21.35 -13.67
C ASP A 24 -9.29 19.82 -13.65
N ALA A 25 -8.93 19.19 -12.52
CA ALA A 25 -8.96 17.74 -12.39
C ALA A 25 -10.37 17.13 -12.50
N PHE A 26 -11.42 17.90 -12.18
CA PHE A 26 -12.83 17.47 -12.28
C PHE A 26 -13.49 17.79 -13.63
N THR A 27 -12.86 18.63 -14.45
CA THR A 27 -13.47 19.18 -15.67
C THR A 27 -12.69 18.82 -16.94
N ASN A 28 -11.43 18.42 -16.80
CA ASN A 28 -10.60 17.96 -17.91
C ASN A 28 -10.69 16.44 -18.08
N GLN A 29 -11.08 15.98 -19.27
CA GLN A 29 -11.20 14.54 -19.58
C GLN A 29 -9.91 13.74 -19.34
N THR A 30 -8.74 14.31 -19.67
CA THR A 30 -7.44 13.65 -19.49
C THR A 30 -7.09 13.54 -18.02
N ALA A 31 -7.46 14.55 -17.22
CA ALA A 31 -7.30 14.47 -15.78
C ALA A 31 -8.24 13.40 -15.18
N LEU A 32 -9.52 13.40 -15.53
CA LEU A 32 -10.48 12.39 -15.08
C LEU A 32 -9.99 10.97 -15.37
N ALA A 33 -9.43 10.73 -16.57
CA ALA A 33 -8.85 9.45 -16.95
C ALA A 33 -7.65 9.01 -16.08
N ALA A 34 -6.97 9.94 -15.40
CA ALA A 34 -5.79 9.62 -14.60
C ALA A 34 -6.13 9.20 -13.15
N TRP A 35 -7.19 9.76 -12.56
CA TRP A 35 -7.46 9.62 -11.12
C TRP A 35 -8.85 9.14 -10.74
N HIS A 36 -9.86 9.27 -11.61
CA HIS A 36 -11.27 9.18 -11.20
C HIS A 36 -11.80 7.72 -11.09
N CYS A 37 -11.07 6.88 -10.37
CA CYS A 37 -11.48 5.53 -9.97
C CYS A 37 -10.82 5.15 -8.63
N PRO A 38 -11.33 4.15 -7.90
CA PRO A 38 -10.62 3.62 -6.74
C PRO A 38 -9.26 3.02 -7.11
N ARG A 39 -8.37 2.87 -6.13
CA ARG A 39 -7.16 2.05 -6.26
C ARG A 39 -7.52 0.61 -6.61
N GLY A 40 -6.65 -0.05 -7.37
CA GLY A 40 -6.88 -1.39 -7.92
C GLY A 40 -7.78 -1.44 -9.17
N MET A 41 -8.31 -0.29 -9.59
CA MET A 41 -8.97 -0.11 -10.88
C MET A 41 -8.20 0.91 -11.72
N SER A 42 -8.52 0.94 -13.01
CA SER A 42 -8.07 1.98 -13.95
C SER A 42 -9.27 2.57 -14.68
N VAL A 43 -9.20 3.85 -15.04
CA VAL A 43 -10.19 4.45 -15.93
C VAL A 43 -9.86 4.05 -17.36
N LEU A 44 -10.78 3.35 -18.01
CA LEU A 44 -10.64 2.88 -19.40
C LEU A 44 -11.06 3.95 -20.41
N GLU A 45 -12.06 4.76 -20.05
CA GLU A 45 -12.59 5.84 -20.87
C GLU A 45 -13.10 6.95 -19.95
N ALA A 46 -12.82 8.20 -20.31
CA ALA A 46 -13.41 9.38 -19.68
C ALA A 46 -13.78 10.42 -20.72
N SER A 47 -14.95 11.04 -20.58
CA SER A 47 -15.39 12.19 -21.36
C SER A 47 -16.01 13.24 -20.44
N ALA A 48 -15.85 14.52 -20.81
CA ALA A 48 -16.42 15.65 -20.08
C ALA A 48 -16.69 16.83 -21.02
N ASP A 49 -17.95 17.25 -21.10
CA ASP A 49 -18.37 18.54 -21.64
C ASP A 49 -18.58 19.51 -20.46
N ALA A 50 -17.49 20.12 -19.99
CA ALA A 50 -17.45 20.91 -18.75
C ALA A 50 -18.11 22.30 -18.88
N ARG A 51 -19.42 22.31 -19.06
CA ARG A 51 -20.29 23.49 -19.02
C ARG A 51 -21.58 23.12 -18.30
N VAL A 52 -22.32 24.10 -17.77
CA VAL A 52 -23.63 23.84 -17.17
C VAL A 52 -24.55 23.18 -18.20
N GLY A 53 -25.16 22.06 -17.82
CA GLY A 53 -25.96 21.18 -18.66
C GLY A 53 -25.16 20.26 -19.59
N GLY A 54 -23.83 20.31 -19.58
CA GLY A 54 -22.97 19.37 -20.28
C GLY A 54 -22.83 18.06 -19.51
N SER A 55 -22.61 16.95 -20.22
CA SER A 55 -22.50 15.62 -19.65
C SER A 55 -21.06 15.16 -19.46
N TYR A 56 -20.87 14.19 -18.56
CA TYR A 56 -19.63 13.47 -18.39
C TYR A 56 -19.90 11.98 -18.25
N ARG A 57 -18.88 11.16 -18.56
CA ARG A 57 -18.95 9.71 -18.44
C ARG A 57 -17.58 9.13 -18.11
N ILE A 58 -17.56 8.12 -17.24
CA ILE A 58 -16.34 7.46 -16.75
C ILE A 58 -16.58 5.94 -16.76
N VAL A 59 -15.72 5.21 -17.47
CA VAL A 59 -15.70 3.75 -17.49
C VAL A 59 -14.52 3.28 -16.66
N MET A 60 -14.78 2.58 -15.56
CA MET A 60 -13.75 2.03 -14.67
C MET A 60 -13.62 0.53 -14.90
N GLY A 61 -12.39 0.05 -15.07
CA GLY A 61 -12.06 -1.36 -15.27
C GLY A 61 -11.36 -1.97 -14.06
N GLY A 62 -11.84 -3.13 -13.61
CA GLY A 62 -11.16 -3.98 -12.64
C GLY A 62 -10.12 -4.89 -13.31
N ARG A 63 -9.15 -5.37 -12.53
CA ARG A 63 -8.11 -6.31 -13.03
C ARG A 63 -8.67 -7.66 -13.47
N ASP A 64 -9.84 -8.03 -12.99
CA ASP A 64 -10.60 -9.22 -13.36
C ASP A 64 -11.41 -9.05 -14.67
N GLY A 65 -11.30 -7.88 -15.31
CA GLY A 65 -12.06 -7.54 -16.52
C GLY A 65 -13.46 -6.99 -16.26
N SER A 66 -13.86 -6.83 -14.99
CA SER A 66 -15.11 -6.15 -14.64
C SER A 66 -15.12 -4.69 -15.10
N GLN A 67 -16.30 -4.17 -15.43
CA GLN A 67 -16.49 -2.77 -15.80
C GLN A 67 -17.60 -2.13 -14.95
N HIS A 68 -17.34 -0.92 -14.50
CA HIS A 68 -18.25 -0.09 -13.73
C HIS A 68 -18.36 1.27 -14.40
N ILE A 69 -19.56 1.65 -14.81
CA ILE A 69 -19.76 2.85 -15.62
C ILE A 69 -20.63 3.83 -14.86
N VAL A 70 -20.16 5.07 -14.79
CA VAL A 70 -20.86 6.18 -14.19
C VAL A 70 -20.93 7.35 -15.18
N GLY A 71 -22.02 8.10 -15.14
CA GLY A 71 -22.12 9.38 -15.82
C GLY A 71 -23.03 10.35 -15.08
N GLY A 72 -23.12 11.55 -15.63
CA GLY A 72 -23.98 12.60 -15.09
C GLY A 72 -23.88 13.89 -15.89
N GLU A 73 -24.41 14.95 -15.30
CA GLU A 73 -24.50 16.28 -15.90
C GLU A 73 -24.01 17.33 -14.91
N TYR A 74 -23.19 18.27 -15.39
CA TYR A 74 -22.76 19.44 -14.61
C TYR A 74 -23.94 20.39 -14.38
N GLN A 75 -24.31 20.60 -13.13
CA GLN A 75 -25.42 21.45 -12.71
C GLN A 75 -24.99 22.88 -12.40
N ALA A 76 -23.78 23.05 -11.85
CA ALA A 76 -23.21 24.35 -11.54
C ALA A 76 -21.70 24.31 -11.70
N ILE A 77 -21.12 25.39 -12.22
CA ILE A 77 -19.69 25.57 -12.39
C ILE A 77 -19.34 27.01 -12.00
N ASP A 78 -18.53 27.16 -10.97
CA ASP A 78 -17.85 28.39 -10.60
C ASP A 78 -16.34 28.12 -10.56
N ARG A 79 -15.61 28.72 -11.50
CA ARG A 79 -14.22 28.33 -11.78
C ARG A 79 -13.35 28.51 -10.54
N ALA A 80 -12.69 27.41 -10.15
CA ALA A 80 -11.78 27.33 -8.99
C ALA A 80 -12.44 27.41 -7.60
N ASP A 81 -13.75 27.65 -7.50
CA ASP A 81 -14.45 27.81 -6.23
C ASP A 81 -15.46 26.69 -5.96
N PHE A 82 -16.26 26.32 -6.98
CA PHE A 82 -17.37 25.39 -6.80
C PHE A 82 -17.72 24.61 -8.07
N LEU A 83 -18.11 23.34 -7.90
CA LEU A 83 -18.80 22.59 -8.94
C LEU A 83 -19.87 21.68 -8.34
N ALA A 84 -20.98 21.52 -9.07
CA ALA A 84 -22.00 20.53 -8.74
C ALA A 84 -22.34 19.71 -9.98
N TYR A 85 -22.46 18.39 -9.83
CA TYR A 85 -22.79 17.48 -10.92
C TYR A 85 -23.57 16.26 -10.40
N THR A 86 -24.46 15.75 -11.23
CA THR A 86 -25.22 14.54 -10.90
C THR A 86 -24.34 13.30 -11.02
N TRP A 87 -24.69 12.23 -10.31
CA TRP A 87 -23.97 10.96 -10.33
C TRP A 87 -24.97 9.81 -10.50
N ALA A 88 -24.81 9.01 -11.54
CA ALA A 88 -25.66 7.87 -11.83
C ALA A 88 -24.83 6.70 -12.39
N TRP A 89 -25.09 5.51 -11.86
CA TRP A 89 -24.51 4.27 -12.38
C TRP A 89 -25.31 3.77 -13.57
N GLU A 90 -24.66 3.43 -14.69
CA GLU A 90 -25.36 2.85 -15.86
C GLU A 90 -25.82 1.40 -15.61
N SER A 91 -25.16 0.71 -14.68
CA SER A 91 -25.49 -0.65 -14.26
C SER A 91 -25.07 -0.87 -12.80
N GLY A 92 -25.73 -1.79 -12.10
CA GLY A 92 -25.39 -2.13 -10.71
C GLY A 92 -26.62 -2.44 -9.86
N SER A 93 -26.43 -2.38 -8.55
CA SER A 93 -27.45 -2.72 -7.55
C SER A 93 -28.36 -1.55 -7.16
N LEU A 94 -28.01 -0.32 -7.56
CA LEU A 94 -28.83 0.85 -7.34
C LEU A 94 -29.94 0.99 -8.40
N PRO A 95 -31.07 1.65 -8.08
CA PRO A 95 -32.13 1.87 -9.05
C PRO A 95 -31.59 2.58 -10.30
N PRO A 96 -31.94 2.13 -11.53
CA PRO A 96 -31.42 2.70 -12.77
C PRO A 96 -31.66 4.21 -12.94
N ASP A 97 -32.76 4.72 -12.39
CA ASP A 97 -33.13 6.14 -12.48
C ASP A 97 -32.61 6.97 -11.29
N LEU A 98 -31.86 6.36 -10.35
CA LEU A 98 -31.32 7.08 -9.21
C LEU A 98 -30.20 8.01 -9.68
N LYS A 99 -30.46 9.31 -9.57
CA LYS A 99 -29.45 10.37 -9.73
C LYS A 99 -29.16 10.99 -8.38
N THR A 100 -27.95 10.80 -7.89
CA THR A 100 -27.43 11.50 -6.71
C THR A 100 -26.75 12.80 -7.14
N LEU A 101 -26.45 13.68 -6.18
CA LEU A 101 -25.81 14.97 -6.44
C LEU A 101 -24.50 15.07 -5.69
N ILE A 102 -23.43 15.42 -6.40
CA ILE A 102 -22.11 15.75 -5.85
C ILE A 102 -21.91 17.25 -5.93
N GLU A 103 -21.47 17.84 -4.83
CA GLU A 103 -21.12 19.24 -4.69
C GLU A 103 -19.69 19.30 -4.15
N VAL A 104 -18.80 20.02 -4.83
CA VAL A 104 -17.40 20.19 -4.46
C VAL A 104 -17.12 21.67 -4.28
N THR A 105 -16.72 22.05 -3.07
CA THR A 105 -16.26 23.40 -2.72
C THR A 105 -14.74 23.37 -2.57
N LEU A 106 -14.07 24.36 -3.16
CA LEU A 106 -12.62 24.51 -3.14
C LEU A 106 -12.25 25.82 -2.45
N THR A 107 -11.53 25.72 -1.35
CA THR A 107 -11.09 26.89 -0.57
C THR A 107 -9.58 26.93 -0.51
N GLU A 108 -8.99 28.10 -0.72
CA GLU A 108 -7.55 28.30 -0.64
C GLU A 108 -7.06 28.13 0.80
N GLN A 109 -5.89 27.52 0.96
CA GLN A 109 -5.17 27.36 2.22
C GLN A 109 -3.68 27.59 1.98
N GLU A 110 -2.92 27.88 3.05
CA GLU A 110 -1.48 28.17 2.95
C GLU A 110 -0.70 27.05 2.23
N ASP A 111 -1.04 25.79 2.50
CA ASP A 111 -0.36 24.61 1.95
C ASP A 111 -1.09 23.97 0.74
N GLY A 112 -2.07 24.67 0.15
CA GLY A 112 -2.78 24.20 -1.04
C GLY A 112 -4.27 24.50 -1.04
N THR A 113 -5.09 23.48 -1.33
CA THR A 113 -6.54 23.61 -1.47
C THR A 113 -7.25 22.70 -0.50
N HIS A 114 -8.16 23.25 0.29
CA HIS A 114 -9.16 22.46 0.99
C HIS A 114 -10.29 22.13 0.03
N LEU A 115 -10.38 20.85 -0.33
CA LEU A 115 -11.50 20.27 -1.07
C LEU A 115 -12.53 19.74 -0.07
N HIS A 116 -13.75 20.26 -0.13
CA HIS A 116 -14.90 19.73 0.59
C HIS A 116 -15.93 19.18 -0.41
N MET A 117 -16.20 17.88 -0.34
CA MET A 117 -17.21 17.21 -1.17
C MET A 117 -18.41 16.81 -0.30
N ARG A 118 -19.60 17.19 -0.74
CA ARG A 118 -20.88 16.68 -0.26
C ARG A 118 -21.52 15.84 -1.36
N HIS A 119 -21.92 14.61 -1.04
CA HIS A 119 -22.63 13.73 -1.97
C HIS A 119 -23.95 13.29 -1.33
N SER A 120 -25.06 13.67 -1.94
CA SER A 120 -26.42 13.53 -1.39
C SER A 120 -27.36 12.79 -2.36
N GLY A 121 -28.52 12.36 -1.86
CA GLY A 121 -29.52 11.66 -2.68
C GLY A 121 -29.52 10.13 -2.50
N PHE A 122 -28.75 9.59 -1.56
CA PHE A 122 -28.69 8.14 -1.36
C PHE A 122 -29.99 7.59 -0.76
N PRO A 123 -30.47 6.43 -1.24
CA PRO A 123 -31.74 5.85 -0.81
C PRO A 123 -31.66 5.23 0.60
N ASN A 124 -30.46 4.87 1.07
CA ASN A 124 -30.22 4.26 2.36
C ASN A 124 -28.77 4.45 2.83
N ALA A 125 -28.53 4.15 4.11
CA ALA A 125 -27.20 4.24 4.73
C ALA A 125 -26.15 3.34 4.06
N GLN A 126 -26.52 2.11 3.69
CA GLN A 126 -25.60 1.14 3.07
C GLN A 126 -25.03 1.65 1.74
N ALA A 127 -25.89 2.23 0.88
CA ALA A 127 -25.46 2.86 -0.36
C ALA A 127 -24.49 4.01 -0.10
N ARG A 128 -24.82 4.89 0.85
CA ARG A 128 -23.98 6.01 1.28
C ARG A 128 -22.62 5.55 1.83
N ASP A 129 -22.60 4.53 2.67
CA ASP A 129 -21.37 4.00 3.30
C ASP A 129 -20.46 3.31 2.26
N SER A 130 -21.04 2.58 1.30
CA SER A 130 -20.31 2.01 0.17
C SER A 130 -19.65 3.09 -0.69
N HIS A 131 -20.38 4.17 -1.01
CA HIS A 131 -19.81 5.31 -1.75
C HIS A 131 -18.72 6.02 -0.96
N MET A 132 -18.88 6.18 0.35
CA MET A 132 -17.85 6.77 1.22
C MET A 132 -16.55 5.97 1.14
N GLY A 133 -16.60 4.64 1.17
CA GLY A 133 -15.42 3.78 0.99
C GLY A 133 -14.73 3.98 -0.37
N GLY A 134 -15.52 4.03 -1.45
CA GLY A 134 -15.00 4.28 -2.80
C GLY A 134 -14.32 5.66 -2.92
N TRP A 135 -14.97 6.72 -2.43
CA TRP A 135 -14.45 8.08 -2.49
C TRP A 135 -13.17 8.29 -1.69
N GLN A 136 -12.98 7.57 -0.57
CA GLN A 136 -11.72 7.62 0.18
C GLN A 136 -10.54 7.19 -0.69
N SER A 137 -10.70 6.10 -1.43
CA SER A 137 -9.66 5.60 -2.34
C SER A 137 -9.47 6.50 -3.56
N VAL A 138 -10.56 6.98 -4.16
CA VAL A 138 -10.54 7.90 -5.31
C VAL A 138 -9.78 9.19 -4.97
N PHE A 139 -10.00 9.78 -3.79
CA PHE A 139 -9.29 11.00 -3.40
C PHE A 139 -7.82 10.80 -3.06
N ASN A 140 -7.40 9.58 -2.69
CA ASN A 140 -5.98 9.28 -2.59
C ASN A 140 -5.32 9.35 -3.98
N ARG A 141 -5.98 8.80 -5.02
CA ARG A 141 -5.49 8.94 -6.41
C ARG A 141 -5.48 10.40 -6.90
N LEU A 142 -6.49 11.19 -6.54
CA LEU A 142 -6.52 12.62 -6.87
C LEU A 142 -5.31 13.34 -6.27
N SER A 143 -4.96 13.01 -5.02
CA SER A 143 -3.82 13.60 -4.32
C SER A 143 -2.50 13.23 -5.02
N ASP A 144 -2.31 11.95 -5.36
CA ASP A 144 -1.11 11.47 -6.08
C ASP A 144 -0.99 12.11 -7.48
N TYR A 145 -2.11 12.27 -8.19
CA TYR A 145 -2.13 12.90 -9.51
C TYR A 145 -1.74 14.38 -9.46
N LEU A 146 -2.22 15.12 -8.45
CA LEU A 146 -1.98 16.55 -8.34
C LEU A 146 -0.64 16.89 -7.66
N ASP A 147 -0.14 16.00 -6.81
CA ASP A 147 1.18 16.05 -6.17
C ASP A 147 2.03 14.81 -6.52
N PRO A 148 2.54 14.73 -7.76
CA PRO A 148 3.31 13.57 -8.24
C PRO A 148 4.65 13.39 -7.53
N LYS A 149 5.12 14.40 -6.77
CA LYS A 149 6.31 14.27 -5.93
C LYS A 149 6.01 13.55 -4.62
N GLY A 150 4.74 13.25 -4.33
CA GLY A 150 4.30 12.59 -3.10
C GLY A 150 4.57 13.43 -1.85
N SER A 151 4.73 14.75 -1.99
CA SER A 151 5.11 15.61 -0.86
C SER A 151 4.02 15.68 0.23
N ALA A 152 2.76 15.45 -0.16
CA ALA A 152 1.61 15.32 0.71
C ALA A 152 1.54 13.96 1.42
N GLY A 153 2.21 12.92 0.87
CA GLY A 153 2.28 11.56 1.39
C GLY A 153 0.92 10.96 1.74
N THR A 154 0.15 10.45 0.76
CA THR A 154 -1.01 9.61 1.12
C THR A 154 -0.51 8.31 1.74
N VAL A 155 0.55 7.74 1.17
CA VAL A 155 1.17 6.51 1.67
C VAL A 155 2.18 6.84 2.76
N THR A 156 1.93 6.37 3.99
CA THR A 156 2.90 6.48 5.10
C THR A 156 3.18 5.10 5.70
N VAL A 157 4.46 4.81 5.91
CA VAL A 157 4.93 3.65 6.64
C VAL A 157 5.44 4.13 8.00
N PHE A 158 4.84 3.66 9.08
CA PHE A 158 5.25 3.98 10.45
C PHE A 158 6.13 2.88 11.00
N GLY A 159 7.38 3.19 11.35
CA GLY A 159 8.24 2.25 12.07
C GLY A 159 9.74 2.49 11.92
N ASP A 160 10.51 1.77 12.75
CA ASP A 160 11.97 1.83 12.74
C ASP A 160 12.53 1.36 11.37
N PRO A 161 13.35 2.18 10.67
CA PRO A 161 13.94 1.81 9.39
C PRO A 161 14.81 0.55 9.42
N ARG A 162 15.27 0.13 10.61
CA ARG A 162 16.04 -1.11 10.82
C ARG A 162 15.14 -2.35 10.92
N SER A 163 13.84 -2.21 11.16
CA SER A 163 12.94 -3.36 11.18
C SER A 163 12.95 -4.06 9.82
N SER A 164 13.23 -5.37 9.81
CA SER A 164 13.20 -6.17 8.57
C SER A 164 11.83 -6.08 7.89
N TYR A 165 10.74 -6.03 8.67
CA TYR A 165 9.39 -5.88 8.15
C TYR A 165 9.10 -4.48 7.59
N CYS A 166 9.60 -3.41 8.23
CA CYS A 166 9.50 -2.06 7.66
C CYS A 166 10.25 -2.00 6.32
N ARG A 167 11.44 -2.62 6.24
CA ARG A 167 12.17 -2.75 4.98
C ARG A 167 11.39 -3.54 3.93
N THR A 168 10.73 -4.64 4.30
CA THR A 168 9.88 -5.42 3.38
C THR A 168 8.78 -4.56 2.74
N VAL A 169 8.04 -3.78 3.53
CA VAL A 169 7.01 -2.87 3.01
C VAL A 169 7.60 -1.82 2.08
N ARG A 170 8.69 -1.19 2.50
CA ARG A 170 9.33 -0.14 1.70
C ARG A 170 9.86 -0.69 0.38
N MET A 171 10.51 -1.86 0.37
CA MET A 171 10.96 -2.47 -0.89
C MET A 171 9.78 -2.74 -1.84
N ALA A 172 8.64 -3.23 -1.33
CA ALA A 172 7.45 -3.43 -2.14
C ALA A 172 6.93 -2.11 -2.77
N LEU A 173 6.96 -1.00 -2.03
CA LEU A 173 6.59 0.32 -2.54
C LEU A 173 7.57 0.82 -3.61
N GLU A 174 8.88 0.66 -3.39
CA GLU A 174 9.93 1.02 -4.37
C GLU A 174 9.79 0.22 -5.67
N GLU A 175 9.52 -1.09 -5.59
CA GLU A 175 9.30 -1.94 -6.76
C GLU A 175 8.07 -1.54 -7.57
N LYS A 176 7.03 -1.05 -6.89
CA LYS A 176 5.82 -0.51 -7.51
C LYS A 176 5.99 0.92 -8.01
N GLY A 177 7.11 1.59 -7.69
CA GLY A 177 7.32 3.01 -8.00
C GLY A 177 6.37 3.94 -7.25
N VAL A 178 5.90 3.54 -6.07
CA VAL A 178 4.95 4.32 -5.27
C VAL A 178 5.72 5.26 -4.36
N ALA A 179 5.45 6.56 -4.45
CA ALA A 179 5.98 7.54 -3.51
C ALA A 179 5.37 7.32 -2.12
N TYR A 180 6.20 7.35 -1.08
CA TYR A 180 5.76 7.17 0.31
C TYR A 180 6.61 7.99 1.29
N THR A 181 6.03 8.25 2.46
CA THR A 181 6.74 8.77 3.62
C THR A 181 7.08 7.65 4.58
N LEU A 182 8.32 7.59 5.05
CA LEU A 182 8.69 6.81 6.23
C LEU A 182 8.63 7.71 7.46
N ASP A 183 7.75 7.39 8.40
CA ASP A 183 7.72 8.00 9.73
C ASP A 183 8.50 7.11 10.73
N PRO A 184 9.73 7.49 11.12
CA PRO A 184 10.59 6.66 11.94
C PRO A 184 10.15 6.71 13.42
N VAL A 185 9.26 5.81 13.79
CA VAL A 185 8.73 5.67 15.16
C VAL A 185 9.10 4.31 15.77
N PRO A 186 9.43 4.25 17.07
CA PRO A 186 9.72 2.98 17.73
C PRO A 186 8.43 2.17 17.95
N PRO A 187 8.53 0.82 18.07
CA PRO A 187 7.37 0.00 18.44
C PRO A 187 6.82 0.42 19.81
N HIS A 188 5.53 0.19 20.01
CA HIS A 188 4.77 0.53 21.24
C HIS A 188 4.67 2.04 21.57
N SER A 189 5.09 2.92 20.65
CA SER A 189 4.85 4.36 20.76
C SER A 189 3.36 4.71 20.61
N PRO A 190 2.89 5.86 21.15
CA PRO A 190 1.52 6.33 20.94
C PRO A 190 1.13 6.43 19.47
N GLU A 191 2.05 6.86 18.61
CA GLU A 191 1.87 6.99 17.16
C GLU A 191 1.59 5.62 16.52
N VAL A 192 2.39 4.59 16.85
CA VAL A 192 2.14 3.23 16.36
C VAL A 192 0.84 2.67 16.93
N LEU A 193 0.54 2.90 18.22
CA LEU A 193 -0.66 2.39 18.87
C LEU A 193 -1.96 2.97 18.29
N ALA A 194 -1.91 4.17 17.72
CA ALA A 194 -3.05 4.77 17.02
C ALA A 194 -3.45 3.97 15.76
N HIS A 195 -2.51 3.24 15.16
CA HIS A 195 -2.74 2.48 13.92
C HIS A 195 -2.67 0.96 14.11
N ASN A 196 -1.88 0.48 15.08
CA ASN A 196 -1.69 -0.93 15.40
C ASN A 196 -1.84 -1.15 16.92
N PRO A 197 -2.95 -1.76 17.38
CA PRO A 197 -3.22 -1.96 18.80
C PRO A 197 -2.23 -2.91 19.51
N PHE A 198 -1.44 -3.68 18.76
CA PHE A 198 -0.39 -4.54 19.31
C PHE A 198 0.96 -3.82 19.46
N GLY A 199 1.06 -2.57 19.02
CA GLY A 199 2.28 -1.75 19.08
C GLY A 199 3.42 -2.29 18.22
N ARG A 200 3.11 -3.12 17.21
CA ARG A 200 4.12 -3.67 16.28
C ARG A 200 4.29 -2.76 15.07
N VAL A 201 5.49 -2.77 14.51
CA VAL A 201 5.83 -2.05 13.28
C VAL A 201 6.09 -3.06 12.16
N PRO A 202 5.78 -2.72 10.90
CA PRO A 202 5.19 -1.47 10.44
C PRO A 202 3.69 -1.33 10.74
N ALA A 203 3.25 -0.09 10.96
CA ALA A 203 1.87 0.32 10.66
C ALA A 203 1.86 1.09 9.33
N PHE A 204 0.71 1.17 8.67
CA PHE A 204 0.61 1.71 7.32
C PHE A 204 -0.68 2.51 7.13
N THR A 205 -0.58 3.61 6.38
CA THR A 205 -1.74 4.35 5.88
C THR A 205 -1.66 4.60 4.39
N ASP A 206 -2.82 4.66 3.74
CA ASP A 206 -3.03 5.35 2.46
C ASP A 206 -4.15 6.37 2.63
N GLY A 207 -3.80 7.64 2.82
CA GLY A 207 -4.70 8.71 3.20
C GLY A 207 -5.38 8.39 4.52
N THR A 208 -6.71 8.25 4.49
CA THR A 208 -7.51 7.91 5.69
C THR A 208 -7.63 6.40 5.95
N ILE A 209 -7.15 5.56 5.03
CA ILE A 209 -7.17 4.11 5.17
C ILE A 209 -5.95 3.71 6.02
N SER A 210 -6.16 2.90 7.05
CA SER A 210 -5.10 2.46 7.97
C SER A 210 -5.23 0.97 8.24
N PHE A 211 -4.11 0.26 8.23
CA PHE A 211 -4.03 -1.14 8.65
C PHE A 211 -2.60 -1.50 9.04
N TYR A 212 -2.43 -2.70 9.58
CA TYR A 212 -1.17 -3.24 10.09
C TYR A 212 -1.01 -4.71 9.69
N GLU A 213 0.12 -5.32 10.05
CA GLU A 213 0.64 -6.60 9.57
C GLU A 213 1.25 -6.53 8.17
N THR A 214 2.55 -6.84 8.08
CA THR A 214 3.36 -6.74 6.87
C THR A 214 2.75 -7.48 5.68
N ARG A 215 2.18 -8.67 5.89
CA ARG A 215 1.57 -9.44 4.79
C ARG A 215 0.28 -8.81 4.29
N ALA A 216 -0.54 -8.27 5.18
CA ALA A 216 -1.75 -7.53 4.79
C ALA A 216 -1.38 -6.27 4.02
N ILE A 217 -0.35 -5.54 4.48
CA ILE A 217 0.16 -4.35 3.80
C ILE A 217 0.66 -4.68 2.39
N LEU A 218 1.46 -5.73 2.22
CA LEU A 218 1.91 -6.15 0.89
C LEU A 218 0.77 -6.59 -0.02
N GLY A 219 -0.27 -7.25 0.53
CA GLY A 219 -1.48 -7.61 -0.22
C GLY A 219 -2.21 -6.39 -0.76
N TYR A 220 -2.42 -5.38 0.10
CA TYR A 220 -2.96 -4.11 -0.33
C TYR A 220 -2.09 -3.45 -1.40
N ILE A 221 -0.77 -3.40 -1.23
CA ILE A 221 0.13 -2.78 -2.21
C ILE A 221 0.01 -3.45 -3.59
N GLU A 222 -0.06 -4.78 -3.63
CA GLU A 222 -0.21 -5.54 -4.87
C GLU A 222 -1.51 -5.24 -5.60
N GLU A 223 -2.62 -5.19 -4.85
CA GLU A 223 -3.96 -4.98 -5.40
C GLU A 223 -4.20 -3.50 -5.77
N ALA A 224 -3.74 -2.58 -4.92
CA ALA A 224 -4.07 -1.15 -5.00
C ALA A 224 -3.23 -0.39 -6.03
N PHE A 225 -1.95 -0.75 -6.21
CA PHE A 225 -1.02 0.02 -7.04
C PHE A 225 -0.58 -0.75 -8.29
N GLU A 226 -0.38 0.00 -9.36
CA GLU A 226 0.20 -0.49 -10.62
C GLU A 226 1.70 -0.82 -10.45
N GLY A 227 2.30 -1.40 -11.48
CA GLY A 227 3.70 -1.84 -11.48
C GLY A 227 3.85 -3.37 -11.43
N PRO A 228 5.10 -3.86 -11.35
CA PRO A 228 5.41 -5.29 -11.34
C PRO A 228 4.61 -6.05 -10.28
N SER A 229 4.13 -7.25 -10.61
CA SER A 229 3.42 -8.08 -9.62
C SER A 229 4.40 -8.59 -8.57
N LEU A 230 3.98 -8.53 -7.30
CA LEU A 230 4.71 -9.08 -6.17
C LEU A 230 4.30 -10.53 -5.88
N LEU A 231 3.35 -11.08 -6.66
CA LEU A 231 2.88 -12.45 -6.51
C LEU A 231 3.61 -13.39 -7.47
N PRO A 232 3.82 -14.65 -7.06
CA PRO A 232 4.33 -15.68 -7.96
C PRO A 232 3.41 -15.84 -9.18
N GLN A 233 3.98 -15.85 -10.39
CA GLN A 233 3.21 -16.19 -11.58
C GLN A 233 2.96 -17.70 -11.65
N GLY A 234 1.86 -18.12 -12.29
CA GLY A 234 1.51 -19.55 -12.43
C GLY A 234 0.26 -19.99 -11.67
N GLY A 235 -0.58 -19.05 -11.24
CA GLY A 235 -1.91 -19.32 -10.71
C GLY A 235 -1.93 -19.79 -9.24
N PRO A 236 -3.05 -20.39 -8.78
CA PRO A 236 -3.29 -20.65 -7.36
C PRO A 236 -2.20 -21.48 -6.66
N THR A 237 -1.61 -22.47 -7.35
CA THR A 237 -0.54 -23.29 -6.78
C THR A 237 0.75 -22.50 -6.54
N ALA A 238 1.10 -21.60 -7.46
CA ALA A 238 2.26 -20.74 -7.30
C ALA A 238 2.02 -19.73 -6.16
N HIS A 239 0.83 -19.14 -6.08
CA HIS A 239 0.44 -18.25 -4.99
C HIS A 239 0.52 -18.96 -3.63
N ALA A 240 -0.02 -20.18 -3.53
CA ALA A 240 0.05 -20.98 -2.30
C ALA A 240 1.49 -21.28 -1.90
N ARG A 241 2.39 -21.50 -2.88
CA ARG A 241 3.83 -21.69 -2.59
C ARG A 241 4.48 -20.41 -2.07
N GLY A 242 4.15 -19.25 -2.63
CA GLY A 242 4.60 -17.95 -2.11
C GLY A 242 4.16 -17.74 -0.67
N GLU A 243 2.87 -17.98 -0.38
CA GLU A 243 2.33 -17.87 0.97
C GLU A 243 2.93 -18.88 1.95
N GLN A 244 3.24 -20.11 1.49
CA GLN A 244 3.94 -21.08 2.31
C GLN A 244 5.26 -20.51 2.83
N TRP A 245 6.05 -19.86 1.97
CA TRP A 245 7.34 -19.28 2.37
C TRP A 245 7.18 -18.10 3.32
N ILE A 246 6.24 -17.19 3.04
CA ILE A 246 5.95 -16.06 3.95
C ILE A 246 5.49 -16.58 5.31
N SER A 247 4.63 -17.60 5.33
CA SER A 247 4.14 -18.22 6.57
C SER A 247 5.25 -18.92 7.33
N LEU A 248 6.12 -19.67 6.65
CA LEU A 248 7.27 -20.32 7.27
C LEU A 248 8.24 -19.30 7.88
N ILE A 249 8.48 -18.18 7.20
CA ILE A 249 9.27 -17.05 7.72
C ILE A 249 8.61 -16.48 8.98
N ASN A 250 7.33 -16.12 8.93
CA ASN A 250 6.67 -15.42 10.04
C ASN A 250 6.43 -16.32 11.26
N CYS A 251 6.07 -17.59 11.05
CA CYS A 251 5.70 -18.51 12.13
C CYS A 251 6.91 -19.18 12.80
N HIS A 252 8.01 -19.37 12.06
CA HIS A 252 9.15 -20.16 12.53
C HIS A 252 10.50 -19.47 12.29
N GLY A 253 10.74 -19.01 11.06
CA GLY A 253 12.03 -18.44 10.66
C GLY A 253 12.40 -17.18 11.42
N TYR A 254 11.45 -16.27 11.64
CA TYR A 254 11.67 -14.99 12.31
C TYR A 254 12.05 -15.18 13.78
N ASP A 255 11.47 -16.18 14.46
CA ASP A 255 11.85 -16.48 15.83
C ASP A 255 13.31 -16.94 15.91
N ALA A 256 13.69 -17.94 15.10
CA ALA A 256 15.05 -18.48 15.09
C ALA A 256 16.09 -17.44 14.62
N MET A 257 15.87 -16.84 13.45
CA MET A 257 16.84 -15.96 12.79
C MET A 257 16.91 -14.57 13.38
N VAL A 258 15.78 -14.03 13.87
CA VAL A 258 15.72 -12.64 14.34
C VAL A 258 15.66 -12.57 15.85
N ARG A 259 14.64 -13.16 16.48
CA ARG A 259 14.40 -13.00 17.93
C ARG A 259 15.47 -13.65 18.80
N ARG A 260 15.79 -14.92 18.52
CA ARG A 260 16.79 -15.69 19.27
C ARG A 260 18.23 -15.49 18.79
N TYR A 261 18.42 -14.82 17.65
CA TYR A 261 19.75 -14.61 17.08
C TYR A 261 20.10 -13.13 16.90
N VAL A 262 19.64 -12.48 15.81
CA VAL A 262 20.00 -11.08 15.50
C VAL A 262 19.76 -10.12 16.68
N LEU A 263 18.61 -10.21 17.35
CA LEU A 263 18.28 -9.29 18.44
C LEU A 263 19.15 -9.52 19.69
N GLN A 264 19.78 -10.69 19.86
CA GLN A 264 20.73 -10.92 20.95
C GLN A 264 22.03 -10.13 20.75
N TYR A 265 22.40 -9.86 19.50
CA TYR A 265 23.56 -9.02 19.19
C TYR A 265 23.22 -7.54 19.14
N VAL A 266 22.04 -7.18 18.61
CA VAL A 266 21.62 -5.77 18.48
C VAL A 266 21.16 -5.18 19.81
N PHE A 267 20.51 -5.98 20.66
CA PHE A 267 20.02 -5.58 21.98
C PHE A 267 20.42 -6.64 23.03
N PRO A 268 21.72 -6.75 23.34
CA PRO A 268 22.23 -7.80 24.21
C PRO A 268 21.64 -7.69 25.62
N LYS A 269 21.19 -8.83 26.14
CA LYS A 269 20.63 -8.98 27.50
C LYS A 269 21.39 -10.02 28.34
N GLY A 270 22.46 -10.59 27.79
CA GLY A 270 23.33 -11.51 28.52
C GLY A 270 24.20 -10.81 29.55
N GLU A 271 25.03 -11.60 30.22
CA GLU A 271 25.93 -11.09 31.25
C GLU A 271 26.83 -9.96 30.72
N ASN A 272 26.98 -8.90 31.53
CA ASN A 272 27.79 -7.73 31.19
C ASN A 272 27.41 -7.04 29.87
N GLY A 273 26.15 -7.15 29.45
CA GLY A 273 25.67 -6.56 28.19
C GLY A 273 26.22 -7.27 26.95
N GLN A 274 26.63 -8.53 27.08
CA GLN A 274 27.02 -9.38 25.95
C GLN A 274 25.82 -10.13 25.36
N PRO A 275 25.92 -10.59 24.10
CA PRO A 275 24.90 -11.46 23.52
C PRO A 275 24.71 -12.72 24.36
N ASP A 276 23.46 -13.13 24.58
CA ASP A 276 23.15 -14.35 25.32
C ASP A 276 23.52 -15.59 24.49
N ARG A 277 24.64 -16.23 24.86
CA ARG A 277 25.15 -17.41 24.16
C ARG A 277 24.23 -18.61 24.25
N ALA A 278 23.57 -18.83 25.38
CA ALA A 278 22.69 -19.98 25.52
C ALA A 278 21.51 -19.90 24.55
N VAL A 279 20.95 -18.69 24.38
CA VAL A 279 19.87 -18.45 23.41
C VAL A 279 20.36 -18.58 21.97
N ILE A 280 21.53 -18.02 21.65
CA ILE A 280 22.14 -18.10 20.31
C ILE A 280 22.47 -19.55 19.94
N ASP A 281 23.17 -20.28 20.79
CA ASP A 281 23.63 -21.65 20.53
C ASP A 281 22.44 -22.59 20.35
N ALA A 282 21.33 -22.36 21.06
CA ALA A 282 20.08 -23.08 20.85
C ALA A 282 19.36 -22.70 19.55
N ALA A 283 19.58 -21.50 19.00
CA ALA A 283 18.97 -21.04 17.75
C ALA A 283 19.74 -21.48 16.50
N VAL A 284 21.06 -21.61 16.58
CA VAL A 284 21.92 -21.97 15.45
C VAL A 284 21.46 -23.22 14.68
N PRO A 285 21.08 -24.35 15.33
CA PRO A 285 20.57 -25.52 14.62
C PRO A 285 19.24 -25.26 13.88
N ASP A 286 18.37 -24.43 14.44
CA ASP A 286 17.10 -24.06 13.79
C ASP A 286 17.35 -23.17 12.57
N ILE A 287 18.30 -22.22 12.68
CA ILE A 287 18.73 -21.37 11.56
C ILE A 287 19.31 -22.24 10.44
N ASP A 288 20.21 -23.17 10.77
CA ASP A 288 20.82 -24.10 9.81
C ASP A 288 19.73 -24.89 9.06
N LYS A 289 18.74 -25.43 9.79
CA LYS A 289 17.61 -26.13 9.19
C LYS A 289 16.79 -25.24 8.26
N HIS A 290 16.48 -24.00 8.67
CA HIS A 290 15.75 -23.08 7.81
C HIS A 290 16.53 -22.72 6.54
N LEU A 291 17.82 -22.46 6.66
CA LEU A 291 18.67 -22.16 5.51
C LEU A 291 18.79 -23.35 4.56
N ALA A 292 18.90 -24.58 5.06
CA ALA A 292 18.86 -25.79 4.23
C ALA A 292 17.55 -25.91 3.43
N VAL A 293 16.41 -25.66 4.08
CA VAL A 293 15.10 -25.67 3.43
C VAL A 293 14.99 -24.58 2.37
N PHE A 294 15.48 -23.36 2.64
CA PHE A 294 15.51 -22.29 1.63
C PHE A 294 16.48 -22.59 0.49
N ASP A 295 17.62 -23.21 0.75
CA ASP A 295 18.61 -23.57 -0.27
C ASP A 295 18.05 -24.57 -1.26
N GLU A 296 17.39 -25.63 -0.76
CA GLU A 296 16.65 -26.59 -1.56
C GLU A 296 15.52 -25.91 -2.35
N ALA A 297 14.80 -24.97 -1.71
CA ALA A 297 13.73 -24.23 -2.36
C ALA A 297 14.23 -23.34 -3.50
N TYR A 298 15.35 -22.63 -3.34
CA TYR A 298 15.96 -21.88 -4.43
C TYR A 298 16.36 -22.83 -5.56
N GLY A 299 17.04 -23.94 -5.25
CA GLY A 299 17.57 -24.85 -6.26
C GLY A 299 18.42 -24.08 -7.27
N ASP A 300 18.09 -24.16 -8.55
CA ASP A 300 18.73 -23.42 -9.64
C ASP A 300 18.11 -22.02 -9.91
N ARG A 301 17.06 -21.62 -9.19
CA ARG A 301 16.31 -20.37 -9.41
C ARG A 301 16.78 -19.22 -8.55
N ASP A 302 16.72 -18.00 -9.08
CA ASP A 302 17.18 -16.79 -8.36
C ASP A 302 16.20 -16.32 -7.27
N TYR A 303 14.96 -16.82 -7.30
CA TYR A 303 13.87 -16.45 -6.39
C TYR A 303 13.21 -17.70 -5.80
N LEU A 304 12.59 -17.57 -4.63
CA LEU A 304 11.95 -18.68 -3.92
C LEU A 304 10.82 -19.34 -4.72
N VAL A 305 10.12 -18.56 -5.56
CA VAL A 305 9.05 -19.05 -6.42
C VAL A 305 9.09 -18.35 -7.77
N GLY A 306 9.11 -19.13 -8.85
CA GLY A 306 9.07 -18.60 -10.22
C GLY A 306 10.40 -17.98 -10.67
N SER A 307 10.31 -16.98 -11.55
CA SER A 307 11.46 -16.34 -12.23
C SER A 307 11.57 -14.84 -11.95
N ALA A 308 10.76 -14.30 -11.04
CA ALA A 308 10.74 -12.90 -10.64
C ALA A 308 10.63 -12.81 -9.11
N PRO A 309 11.08 -11.70 -8.48
CA PRO A 309 10.97 -11.55 -7.04
C PRO A 309 9.51 -11.45 -6.61
N THR A 310 9.20 -12.08 -5.49
CA THR A 310 7.86 -12.08 -4.91
C THR A 310 7.90 -11.54 -3.50
N MET A 311 6.73 -11.34 -2.90
CA MET A 311 6.58 -11.01 -1.48
C MET A 311 7.48 -11.89 -0.60
N ALA A 312 7.59 -13.19 -0.88
CA ALA A 312 8.43 -14.11 -0.11
C ALA A 312 9.90 -13.69 -0.09
N ASP A 313 10.45 -13.27 -1.23
CA ASP A 313 11.83 -12.80 -1.35
C ASP A 313 12.04 -11.48 -0.59
N PHE A 314 11.06 -10.56 -0.65
CA PHE A 314 11.11 -9.29 0.10
C PHE A 314 10.97 -9.48 1.62
N PHE A 315 10.31 -10.53 2.09
CA PHE A 315 10.30 -10.93 3.50
C PHE A 315 11.66 -11.49 3.93
N LEU A 316 12.26 -12.36 3.11
CA LEU A 316 13.48 -13.08 3.46
C LEU A 316 14.75 -12.22 3.36
N ALA A 317 14.88 -11.40 2.31
CA ALA A 317 16.13 -10.72 2.00
C ALA A 317 16.65 -9.77 3.10
N PRO A 318 15.82 -8.98 3.82
CA PRO A 318 16.27 -8.18 4.95
C PRO A 318 16.71 -9.03 6.14
N ILE A 319 16.07 -10.18 6.37
CA ILE A 319 16.40 -11.09 7.47
C ILE A 319 17.78 -11.71 7.22
N LEU A 320 18.02 -12.25 6.03
CA LEU A 320 19.31 -12.87 5.68
C LEU A 320 20.47 -11.88 5.71
N MET A 321 20.22 -10.60 5.41
CA MET A 321 21.21 -9.54 5.61
C MET A 321 21.66 -9.47 7.06
N TYR A 322 20.71 -9.39 8.01
CA TYR A 322 21.03 -9.30 9.43
C TYR A 322 21.66 -10.58 9.98
N VAL A 323 21.19 -11.75 9.54
CA VAL A 323 21.79 -13.04 9.91
C VAL A 323 23.26 -13.07 9.51
N GLY A 324 23.58 -12.61 8.29
CA GLY A 324 24.96 -12.57 7.78
C GLY A 324 25.88 -11.53 8.41
N MET A 325 25.37 -10.63 9.27
CA MET A 325 26.20 -9.66 9.99
C MET A 325 26.97 -10.26 11.17
N PHE A 326 26.56 -11.44 11.65
CA PHE A 326 27.09 -12.05 12.87
C PHE A 326 27.76 -13.40 12.57
N PRO A 327 28.71 -13.87 13.42
CA PRO A 327 29.65 -14.92 13.05
C PRO A 327 29.02 -16.26 12.66
N GLU A 328 28.05 -16.75 13.43
CA GLU A 328 27.40 -18.05 13.17
C GLU A 328 26.56 -18.00 11.91
N GLY A 329 25.75 -16.95 11.74
CA GLY A 329 24.91 -16.76 10.57
C GLY A 329 25.73 -16.62 9.30
N ALA A 330 26.84 -15.87 9.34
CA ALA A 330 27.79 -15.77 8.23
C ALA A 330 28.39 -17.15 7.89
N ALA A 331 28.83 -17.91 8.89
CA ALA A 331 29.38 -19.25 8.69
C ALA A 331 28.35 -20.25 8.13
N LEU A 332 27.09 -20.17 8.58
CA LEU A 332 26.01 -21.00 8.05
C LEU A 332 25.69 -20.65 6.60
N LEU A 333 25.64 -19.36 6.24
CA LEU A 333 25.35 -18.93 4.87
C LEU A 333 26.38 -19.46 3.86
N GLU A 334 27.65 -19.61 4.25
CA GLU A 334 28.68 -20.19 3.38
C GLU A 334 28.39 -21.65 2.98
N LYS A 335 27.58 -22.39 3.76
CA LYS A 335 27.17 -23.77 3.44
C LYS A 335 26.09 -23.83 2.36
N TYR A 336 25.35 -22.74 2.13
CA TYR A 336 24.11 -22.70 1.34
C TYR A 336 24.27 -21.78 0.12
N PRO A 337 24.87 -22.29 -0.97
CA PRO A 337 25.22 -21.46 -2.14
C PRO A 337 23.99 -20.90 -2.87
N ASN A 338 22.85 -21.59 -2.87
CA ASN A 338 21.64 -21.13 -3.55
C ASN A 338 20.98 -19.99 -2.78
N VAL A 339 20.96 -20.07 -1.43
CA VAL A 339 20.54 -18.94 -0.59
C VAL A 339 21.43 -17.72 -0.83
N ARG A 340 22.76 -17.91 -0.90
CA ARG A 340 23.69 -16.81 -1.17
C ARG A 340 23.49 -16.19 -2.54
N ARG A 341 23.24 -16.99 -3.56
CA ARG A 341 22.92 -16.51 -4.91
C ARG A 341 21.64 -15.69 -4.91
N GLY A 342 20.54 -16.22 -4.37
CA GLY A 342 19.28 -15.48 -4.25
C GLY A 342 19.44 -14.16 -3.47
N GLN A 343 20.22 -14.18 -2.40
CA GLN A 343 20.55 -12.97 -1.64
C GLN A 343 21.36 -11.95 -2.46
N SER A 344 22.28 -12.40 -3.32
CA SER A 344 23.03 -11.53 -4.22
C SER A 344 22.10 -10.82 -5.21
N VAL A 345 21.21 -11.57 -5.85
CA VAL A 345 20.22 -11.04 -6.80
C VAL A 345 19.33 -10.01 -6.12
N MET A 346 18.87 -10.27 -4.88
CA MET A 346 18.07 -9.30 -4.13
C MET A 346 18.86 -8.03 -3.75
N ARG A 347 20.16 -8.13 -3.46
CA ARG A 347 21.01 -6.98 -3.12
C ARG A 347 21.28 -6.05 -4.31
N GLU A 348 21.24 -6.57 -5.52
CA GLU A 348 21.42 -5.78 -6.75
C GLU A 348 20.19 -4.92 -7.09
N ARG A 349 19.05 -5.15 -6.42
CA ARG A 349 17.81 -4.42 -6.71
C ARG A 349 17.88 -2.97 -6.18
N PRO A 350 17.41 -1.98 -6.96
CA PRO A 350 17.31 -0.60 -6.50
C PRO A 350 16.48 -0.44 -5.22
N SER A 351 15.38 -1.19 -5.10
CA SER A 351 14.52 -1.22 -3.91
C SER A 351 15.27 -1.65 -2.64
N TYR A 352 16.19 -2.61 -2.76
CA TYR A 352 17.01 -3.07 -1.65
C TYR A 352 17.96 -1.98 -1.17
N ALA A 353 18.63 -1.30 -2.13
CA ALA A 353 19.54 -0.20 -1.85
C ALA A 353 18.81 1.02 -1.24
N ALA A 354 17.67 1.42 -1.81
CA ALA A 354 16.84 2.54 -1.34
C ALA A 354 16.33 2.34 0.10
N THR A 355 16.26 1.09 0.55
CA THR A 355 15.74 0.73 1.87
C THR A 355 16.81 0.21 2.82
N GLN A 356 18.10 0.35 2.50
CA GLN A 356 19.16 -0.05 3.42
C GLN A 356 19.06 0.73 4.74
N PRO A 357 19.20 0.04 5.89
CA PRO A 357 19.19 0.70 7.18
C PRO A 357 20.51 1.44 7.41
N GLN A 358 20.44 2.59 8.08
CA GLN A 358 21.62 3.23 8.64
C GLN A 358 21.93 2.53 9.97
N LEU A 359 23.04 1.79 10.04
CA LEU A 359 23.36 0.94 11.18
C LEU A 359 24.20 1.61 12.27
N GLY A 360 24.52 2.90 12.10
CA GLY A 360 25.35 3.67 13.04
C GLY A 360 26.83 3.52 12.74
#